data_AF-A0A0H3DVT8-F1
#
_entry.id   AF-A0A0H3DVT8-F1
#
_cell.length_a   1.000
_cell.length_b   1.000
_cell.length_c   1.000
_cell.angle_alpha   90.00
_cell.angle_beta   90.00
_cell.angle_gamma   90.00
#
_symmetry.space_group_name_H-M   'P 1'
#
loop_
_entity.id
_entity.type
_entity.pdbx_description
1 polymer ?
#
loop_
_entity_poly.entity_id
_entity_poly.type
_entity_poly.pdbx_seq_one_letter_code
_entity_poly.pdbx_strand_id
1 'polypeptide(L)' 'MTSSPFQFTRGRRCSYCGSLTHIVQFCPKTYAGRSNIESRERVKQLVNSTRNQ' A
#
# COMPACT_ATOMS: atom_id res chain seq x y z
N MET A 1 3.68 25.93 9.04
CA MET A 1 3.03 24.98 9.97
C MET A 1 1.78 24.40 9.28
N THR A 2 1.93 23.62 8.22
CA THR A 2 0.79 23.06 7.47
C THR A 2 0.61 21.59 7.82
N SER A 3 0.28 21.33 9.09
CA SER A 3 -0.16 20.02 9.56
C SER A 3 -1.58 19.80 9.06
N SER A 4 -1.71 19.24 7.86
CA SER A 4 -3.00 18.97 7.25
C SER A 4 -3.78 17.98 8.13
N PRO A 5 -5.09 18.20 8.39
CA PRO A 5 -5.89 17.37 9.29
C PRO A 5 -6.05 15.90 8.83
N PHE A 6 -5.53 15.56 7.64
CA PHE A 6 -5.50 14.20 7.09
C PHE A 6 -4.10 13.55 7.13
N GLN A 7 -3.08 14.20 7.69
CA GLN A 7 -1.70 13.69 7.71
C GLN A 7 -1.40 12.67 8.83
N PHE A 8 -2.34 12.44 9.75
CA PHE A 8 -2.28 11.26 10.61
C PHE A 8 -2.92 10.08 9.90
N THR A 9 -2.08 9.29 9.25
CA THR A 9 -2.30 7.90 8.83
C THR A 9 -2.58 6.98 10.04
N ARG A 10 -3.55 7.33 10.89
CA ARG A 10 -4.07 6.48 11.97
C ARG A 10 -4.89 5.36 11.32
N GLY A 11 -4.21 4.32 10.85
CA GLY A 11 -4.92 3.12 10.42
C GLY A 11 -4.25 2.23 9.39
N ARG A 12 -2.94 2.35 9.11
CA ARG A 12 -2.23 1.30 8.37
C ARG A 12 -1.49 0.35 9.30
N ARG A 13 -2.07 0.05 10.47
CA ARG A 13 -1.59 -1.05 11.28
C ARG A 13 -2.18 -2.34 10.71
N CYS A 14 -1.32 -3.22 10.23
CA CYS A 14 -1.72 -4.55 9.82
C CYS A 14 -2.00 -5.38 11.08
N SER A 15 -3.25 -5.77 11.31
CA SER A 15 -3.62 -6.65 12.43
C SER A 15 -2.96 -8.03 12.37
N TYR A 16 -2.56 -8.49 11.17
CA TYR A 16 -1.92 -9.79 10.98
C TYR A 16 -0.42 -9.80 11.34
N CYS A 17 0.39 -8.89 10.79
CA CYS A 17 1.84 -8.86 11.01
C CYS A 17 2.32 -7.78 11.98
N GLY A 18 1.45 -6.87 12.41
CA GLY A 18 1.76 -5.77 13.33
C GLY A 18 2.40 -4.53 12.68
N SER A 19 2.73 -4.56 11.39
CA SER A 19 3.38 -3.44 10.69
C SER A 19 2.48 -2.20 10.62
N LEU A 20 3.07 -1.00 10.66
CA LEU A 20 2.36 0.29 10.54
C LEU A 20 2.33 0.86 9.12
N THR A 21 2.81 0.10 8.14
CA THR A 21 2.95 0.55 6.74
C THR A 21 1.79 0.13 5.84
N HIS A 22 1.02 -0.88 6.23
CA HIS A 22 -0.04 -1.47 5.43
C HIS A 22 -1.16 -2.05 6.29
N ILE A 23 -2.36 -2.17 5.72
CA ILE A 23 -3.47 -2.92 6.33
C ILE A 23 -3.38 -4.41 5.99
N VAL A 24 -4.14 -5.25 6.69
CA VAL A 24 -4.13 -6.71 6.49
C VAL A 24 -4.34 -7.15 5.04
N GLN A 25 -5.16 -6.42 4.27
CA GLN A 25 -5.42 -6.71 2.86
C GLN A 25 -4.19 -6.57 1.95
N PHE A 26 -3.14 -5.89 2.41
CA PHE A 26 -1.87 -5.77 1.69
C PHE A 26 -0.73 -6.42 2.48
N CYS A 27 -1.03 -7.38 3.35
CA CYS A 27 0.00 -8.04 4.13
C CYS A 27 0.78 -9.04 3.29
N PRO A 28 2.11 -8.89 3.12
CA PRO A 28 2.93 -9.82 2.33
C PRO A 28 3.05 -11.20 2.99
N LYS A 29 2.63 -11.33 4.25
CA LYS A 29 2.55 -12.61 4.95
C LYS A 29 1.26 -13.39 4.67
N THR A 30 0.28 -12.78 3.99
CA THR A 30 -0.98 -13.43 3.60
C THR A 30 -1.02 -13.67 2.10
N TYR A 31 -1.67 -14.76 1.66
CA TYR A 31 -1.81 -15.06 0.24
C TYR A 31 -2.59 -13.96 -0.50
N ALA A 32 -3.75 -13.57 0.03
CA ALA A 32 -4.56 -12.47 -0.51
C ALA A 32 -3.79 -11.14 -0.58
N GLY A 33 -3.00 -10.84 0.45
CA GLY A 33 -2.17 -9.63 0.46
C GLY A 33 -1.10 -9.63 -0.62
N ARG A 34 -0.47 -10.78 -0.89
CA ARG A 34 0.48 -10.91 -2.00
C ARG A 34 -0.18 -10.66 -3.35
N SER A 35 -1.35 -11.24 -3.61
CA SER A 35 -2.10 -11.00 -4.85
C SER A 35 -2.47 -9.53 -5.03
N ASN A 36 -2.87 -8.86 -3.95
CA ASN A 36 -3.19 -7.42 -3.97
C ASN A 36 -1.96 -6.54 -4.20
N ILE A 37 -0.82 -6.87 -3.57
CA ILE A 37 0.46 -6.20 -3.81
C ILE A 37 0.84 -6.35 -5.29
N GLU A 38 0.82 -7.57 -5.83
CA GLU A 38 1.18 -7.85 -7.22
C GLU A 38 0.30 -7.06 -8.20
N SER A 39 -1.02 -7.07 -7.98
CA SER A 39 -1.97 -6.33 -8.82
C SER A 39 -1.65 -4.83 -8.84
N ARG A 40 -1.32 -4.26 -7.68
CA ARG A 40 -0.90 -2.86 -7.56
C ARG A 40 0.45 -2.59 -8.23
N GLU A 41 1.40 -3.50 -8.14
CA GLU A 41 2.70 -3.35 -8.81
C GLU A 41 2.55 -3.38 -10.34
N ARG A 42 1.68 -4.23 -10.90
CA ARG A 42 1.37 -4.20 -12.34
C ARG A 42 0.83 -2.85 -12.77
N VAL A 43 -0.12 -2.28 -12.02
CA VAL A 43 -0.66 -0.94 -12.32
C VAL A 43 0.45 0.11 -12.28
N LYS A 44 1.36 0.06 -11.29
CA LYS A 44 2.49 0.99 -11.23
C LYS A 44 3.42 0.86 -12.43
N GLN A 45 3.70 -0.36 -12.91
CA GLN A 45 4.53 -0.59 -14.09
C GLN A 45 3.90 0.04 -15.33
N LEU A 46 2.58 -0.14 -15.52
CA LEU A 46 1.84 0.50 -16.61
C LEU A 46 1.95 2.04 -16.54
N VAL A 47 1.71 2.62 -15.36
CA VAL A 47 1.82 4.07 -15.15
C VAL A 47 3.24 4.58 -15.40
N ASN A 48 4.26 3.84 -14.97
CA ASN A 48 5.65 4.23 -15.22
C ASN A 48 6.00 4.16 -16.71
N SER A 49 5.47 3.18 -17.45
CA SER A 49 5.62 3.09 -18.91
C SER A 49 4.95 4.26 -19.64
N THR A 50 3.82 4.77 -19.14
CA THR A 50 3.17 5.96 -19.70
C THR A 50 3.91 7.26 -19.38
N ARG A 51 4.72 7.29 -18.32
CA ARG A 51 5.44 8.50 -17.89
C ARG A 51 6.80 8.67 -18.58
N ASN A 52 7.44 7.56 -18.99
CA ASN A 52 8.72 7.58 -19.70
C ASN A 52 8.54 7.64 -21.24
N GLN A 53 7.38 8.07 -21.72
CA GLN A 53 7.10 8.30 -23.14
C GLN A 53 6.89 9.80 -23.39
#